data_AF-W9AUW7-F1
#
_entry.id   AF-W9AUW7-F1
#
_cell.length_a   1.000
_cell.length_b   1.000
_cell.length_c   1.000
_cell.angle_alpha   90.00
_cell.angle_beta   90.00
_cell.angle_gamma   90.00
#
_symmetry.space_group_name_H-M   'P 1'
#
loop_
_entity.id
_entity.type
_entity.pdbx_description
1 polymer ?
#
loop_
_entity_poly.entity_id
_entity_poly.type
_entity_poly.pdbx_seq_one_letter_code
_entity_poly.pdbx_strand_id
1 'polypeptide(L)'
;MGVLRFIWRGVLAFDRVGKRVPQLIQTWLIEFLFVIPLMFFIAGLIDIRGAFGVPGTGGSISGAQWGALAVSAVFGFLFVRSLVRPRLVQTTWTPMVRADVGPVTVYGGNRAWAVTYTYLTSHPSYILLHLLTVWIPLVMVWMTVDRGDETFYYRVAGYTGLVLLGLIALARLLSWYVFRCGRAQLDTQLADAPISATRLAWEMAWKPLIMLLVLIYAVSAVPVAYMWWQEQRTIAHLPEVTAADGSGHEGEFFRVRGAVAGEPVYWAPRGTGRGGNNYAGAGVLVDLESGGDALLLAEALSVPDFVGVMKEAGGGVLNSHGRVIESIDEDQRTYYGFDLDDFDEPPPEGRVMLLLEYP
;
A
#
# COMPACT_ATOMS: atom_id res chain seq x y z
N MET A 1 -15.17 -6.21 35.86
CA MET A 1 -13.70 -6.24 35.67
C MET A 1 -13.09 -7.65 35.55
N GLY A 2 -13.57 -8.67 36.30
CA GLY A 2 -12.99 -10.03 36.27
C GLY A 2 -13.20 -10.81 34.96
N VAL A 3 -14.40 -10.70 34.35
CA VAL A 3 -14.73 -11.35 33.07
C VAL A 3 -13.95 -10.74 31.91
N LEU A 4 -13.81 -9.41 31.87
CA LEU A 4 -12.92 -8.70 30.94
C LEU A 4 -11.46 -9.14 31.13
N ARG A 5 -10.94 -9.24 32.36
CA ARG A 5 -9.58 -9.79 32.61
C ARG A 5 -9.43 -11.25 32.21
N PHE A 6 -10.46 -12.08 32.33
CA PHE A 6 -10.45 -13.49 31.94
C PHE A 6 -10.47 -13.65 30.42
N ILE A 7 -11.34 -12.91 29.73
CA ILE A 7 -11.36 -12.79 28.27
C ILE A 7 -10.01 -12.22 27.79
N TRP A 8 -9.48 -11.18 28.43
CA TRP A 8 -8.16 -10.62 28.13
C TRP A 8 -6.98 -11.53 28.49
N ARG A 9 -7.10 -12.50 29.41
CA ARG A 9 -6.05 -13.49 29.71
C ARG A 9 -6.13 -14.74 28.83
N GLY A 10 -7.34 -15.10 28.38
CA GLY A 10 -7.62 -16.30 27.59
C GLY A 10 -7.63 -16.05 26.07
N VAL A 11 -8.25 -14.97 25.61
CA VAL A 11 -8.34 -14.57 24.19
C VAL A 11 -7.10 -13.81 23.74
N LEU A 12 -6.45 -13.11 24.67
CA LEU A 12 -5.22 -12.38 24.41
C LEU A 12 -4.12 -12.98 25.28
N ALA A 13 -3.36 -13.92 24.74
CA ALA A 13 -2.03 -14.27 25.24
C ALA A 13 -1.04 -13.08 25.12
N PHE A 14 -1.50 -11.83 25.26
CA PHE A 14 -0.76 -10.59 25.15
C PHE A 14 0.42 -10.55 26.10
N ASP A 15 0.29 -11.13 27.30
CA ASP A 15 1.38 -11.18 28.27
C ASP A 15 2.50 -12.16 27.87
N ARG A 16 2.27 -13.07 26.91
CA ARG A 16 3.30 -13.93 26.30
C ARG A 16 3.78 -13.38 24.95
N VAL A 17 2.91 -12.71 24.20
CA VAL A 17 3.20 -12.16 22.87
C VAL A 17 3.89 -10.80 22.96
N GLY A 18 3.39 -9.88 23.78
CA GLY A 18 3.97 -8.55 24.01
C GLY A 18 5.42 -8.60 24.49
N LYS A 19 5.78 -9.68 25.20
CA LYS A 19 7.16 -10.00 25.59
C LYS A 19 8.13 -10.15 24.42
N ARG A 20 7.65 -10.54 23.24
CA ARG A 20 8.47 -10.81 22.04
C ARG A 20 8.27 -9.82 20.90
N VAL A 21 7.26 -8.96 21.00
CA VAL A 21 7.03 -7.87 20.05
C VAL A 21 8.29 -7.02 19.83
N PRO A 22 9.06 -6.60 20.87
CA PRO A 22 10.28 -5.82 20.65
C PRO A 22 11.30 -6.49 19.74
N GLN A 23 11.46 -7.81 19.86
CA GLN A 23 12.40 -8.58 19.04
C GLN A 23 11.91 -8.76 17.61
N LEU A 24 10.62 -9.09 17.42
CA LEU A 24 10.05 -9.17 16.08
C LEU A 24 10.14 -7.82 15.36
N ILE A 25 9.90 -6.72 16.07
CA ILE A 25 10.09 -5.36 15.56
C ILE A 25 11.56 -5.12 15.23
N GLN A 26 12.50 -5.51 16.08
CA GLN A 26 13.92 -5.33 15.79
C GLN A 26 14.36 -6.10 14.53
N THR A 27 13.95 -7.37 14.39
CA THR A 27 14.21 -8.17 13.19
C THR A 27 13.58 -7.52 11.96
N TRP A 28 12.31 -7.10 12.07
CA TRP A 28 11.62 -6.39 11.00
C TRP A 28 12.30 -5.08 10.63
N LEU A 29 12.77 -4.27 11.59
CA LEU A 29 13.45 -3.00 11.34
C LEU A 29 14.77 -3.18 10.59
N ILE A 30 15.55 -4.22 10.91
CA ILE A 30 16.78 -4.52 10.17
C ILE A 30 16.45 -4.80 8.70
N GLU A 31 15.43 -5.60 8.45
CA GLU A 31 15.02 -5.97 7.09
C GLU A 31 14.37 -4.80 6.35
N PHE A 32 13.57 -3.99 7.05
CA PHE A 32 12.96 -2.77 6.54
C PHE A 32 14.02 -1.75 6.12
N LEU A 33 15.02 -1.48 6.97
CA LEU A 33 16.12 -0.56 6.69
C LEU A 33 17.14 -1.11 5.69
N PHE A 34 17.09 -2.42 5.41
CA PHE A 34 17.80 -2.99 4.29
C PHE A 34 17.02 -2.77 2.97
N VAL A 35 15.74 -3.16 2.94
CA VAL A 35 14.91 -3.23 1.73
C VAL A 35 14.49 -1.86 1.23
N ILE A 36 13.88 -1.04 2.09
CA ILE A 36 13.25 0.21 1.67
C ILE A 36 14.29 1.18 1.08
N PRO A 37 15.46 1.39 1.70
CA PRO A 37 16.47 2.26 1.11
C PRO A 37 17.06 1.69 -0.19
N LEU A 38 17.26 0.37 -0.27
CA LEU A 38 17.75 -0.28 -1.50
C LEU A 38 16.76 -0.14 -2.65
N MET A 39 15.48 -0.35 -2.36
CA MET A 39 14.37 -0.22 -3.29
C MET A 39 14.38 1.16 -3.93
N PHE A 40 14.40 2.23 -3.13
CA PHE A 40 14.42 3.59 -3.65
C PHE A 40 15.71 3.95 -4.39
N PHE A 41 16.87 3.42 -3.97
CA PHE A 41 18.12 3.61 -4.69
C PHE A 41 18.09 2.97 -6.09
N ILE A 42 17.68 1.70 -6.19
CA ILE A 42 17.57 1.00 -7.46
C ILE A 42 16.48 1.64 -8.34
N ALA A 43 15.35 2.02 -7.76
CA ALA A 43 14.30 2.72 -8.48
C ALA A 43 14.79 4.04 -9.07
N GLY A 44 15.55 4.83 -8.29
CA GLY A 44 16.17 6.07 -8.77
C GLY A 44 17.14 5.83 -9.93
N LEU A 45 17.94 4.76 -9.87
CA LEU A 45 18.84 4.37 -10.96
C LEU A 45 18.10 4.02 -12.25
N ILE A 46 16.96 3.32 -12.13
CA ILE A 46 16.13 2.95 -13.27
C ILE A 46 15.40 4.19 -13.80
N ASP A 47 14.88 5.04 -12.92
CA ASP A 47 14.16 6.26 -13.24
C ASP A 47 15.01 7.26 -14.03
N ILE A 48 16.28 7.43 -13.62
CA ILE A 48 17.26 8.26 -14.31
C ILE A 48 17.53 7.76 -15.73
N ARG A 49 17.66 6.44 -15.91
CA ARG A 49 17.99 5.83 -17.19
C ARG A 49 16.78 5.64 -18.10
N GLY A 50 15.59 5.55 -17.53
CA GLY A 50 14.38 5.10 -18.22
C GLY A 50 14.33 3.58 -18.31
N ALA A 51 13.11 3.04 -18.34
CA ALA A 51 12.83 1.63 -18.64
C ALA A 51 11.36 1.48 -19.05
N PHE A 52 11.00 0.31 -19.59
CA PHE A 52 9.61 -0.02 -19.95
C PHE A 52 8.95 0.97 -20.92
N GLY A 53 9.74 1.55 -21.84
CA GLY A 53 9.26 2.56 -22.80
C GLY A 53 9.22 3.98 -22.25
N VAL A 54 9.42 4.17 -20.95
CA VAL A 54 9.45 5.49 -20.32
C VAL A 54 10.84 6.12 -20.46
N PRO A 55 10.98 7.33 -21.04
CA PRO A 55 12.27 7.99 -21.17
C PRO A 55 12.87 8.32 -19.80
N GLY A 56 14.19 8.23 -19.64
CA GLY A 56 14.87 8.56 -18.39
C GLY A 56 14.84 10.05 -18.07
N THR A 57 14.91 10.43 -16.79
CA THR A 57 15.04 11.84 -16.41
C THR A 57 16.41 12.44 -16.77
N GLY A 58 17.43 11.61 -17.01
CA GLY A 58 18.78 12.04 -17.38
C GLY A 58 19.56 12.73 -16.24
N GLY A 59 19.00 12.76 -15.03
CA GLY A 59 19.63 13.36 -13.86
C GLY A 59 20.79 12.53 -13.30
N SER A 60 21.36 13.01 -12.19
CA SER A 60 22.34 12.26 -11.40
C SER A 60 21.73 11.70 -10.12
N ILE A 61 22.37 10.69 -9.53
CA ILE A 61 21.95 10.13 -8.25
C ILE A 61 22.16 11.19 -7.17
N SER A 62 21.10 11.49 -6.41
CA SER A 62 21.15 12.48 -5.35
C SER A 62 21.95 11.99 -4.13
N GLY A 63 22.44 12.94 -3.32
CA GLY A 63 23.12 12.59 -2.06
C GLY A 63 22.25 11.77 -1.11
N ALA A 64 20.93 12.02 -1.09
CA ALA A 64 19.97 11.26 -0.31
C ALA A 64 19.89 9.79 -0.76
N GLN A 65 19.92 9.53 -2.08
CA GLN A 65 19.94 8.17 -2.62
C GLN A 65 21.25 7.44 -2.29
N TRP A 66 22.40 8.12 -2.35
CA TRP A 66 23.67 7.54 -1.87
C TRP A 66 23.64 7.22 -0.38
N GLY A 67 23.05 8.11 0.43
CA GLY A 67 22.79 7.85 1.86
C GLY A 67 21.90 6.63 2.07
N ALA A 68 20.85 6.48 1.28
CA ALA A 68 19.96 5.32 1.32
C ALA A 68 20.71 4.01 1.01
N LEU A 69 21.59 4.00 0.01
CA LEU A 69 22.46 2.86 -0.28
C LEU A 69 23.38 2.52 0.89
N ALA A 70 23.99 3.52 1.53
CA ALA A 70 24.87 3.30 2.67
C ALA A 70 24.13 2.67 3.86
N VAL A 71 22.94 3.17 4.18
CA VAL A 71 22.06 2.58 5.20
C VAL A 71 21.72 1.14 4.83
N SER A 72 21.27 0.92 3.59
CA SER A 72 20.94 -0.43 3.10
C SER A 72 22.13 -1.38 3.21
N ALA A 73 23.34 -0.95 2.86
CA ALA A 73 24.54 -1.79 2.93
C ALA A 73 24.85 -2.24 4.37
N VAL A 74 24.72 -1.34 5.35
CA VAL A 74 24.95 -1.66 6.77
C VAL A 74 23.92 -2.68 7.26
N PHE A 75 22.63 -2.43 7.03
CA PHE A 75 21.56 -3.33 7.48
C PHE A 75 21.51 -4.65 6.69
N GLY A 76 21.84 -4.60 5.39
CA GLY A 76 22.00 -5.77 4.53
C GLY A 76 23.13 -6.67 5.01
N PHE A 77 24.26 -6.11 5.46
CA PHE A 77 25.33 -6.90 6.09
C PHE A 77 24.83 -7.60 7.36
N LEU A 78 24.09 -6.91 8.22
CA LEU A 78 23.53 -7.50 9.45
C LEU A 78 22.55 -8.64 9.13
N PHE A 79 21.71 -8.44 8.11
CA PHE A 79 20.77 -9.45 7.61
C PHE A 79 21.50 -10.68 7.03
N VAL A 80 22.45 -10.49 6.12
CA VAL A 80 23.20 -11.62 5.53
C VAL A 80 23.99 -12.37 6.61
N ARG A 81 24.59 -11.65 7.57
CA ARG A 81 25.25 -12.25 8.72
C ARG A 81 24.30 -13.11 9.55
N SER A 82 23.06 -12.67 9.77
CA SER A 82 22.06 -13.42 10.54
C SER A 82 21.56 -14.66 9.79
N LEU A 83 21.50 -14.61 8.45
CA LEU A 83 21.19 -15.77 7.59
C LEU A 83 22.28 -16.84 7.63
N VAL A 84 23.55 -16.45 7.49
CA VAL A 84 24.68 -17.38 7.38
C VAL A 84 25.04 -17.99 8.73
N ARG A 85 24.90 -17.21 9.82
CA ARG A 85 25.23 -17.64 11.19
C ARG A 85 24.06 -17.39 12.14
N PRO A 86 22.95 -18.14 12.01
CA PRO A 86 21.84 -18.00 12.94
C PRO A 86 22.27 -18.41 14.35
N ARG A 87 21.81 -17.66 15.35
CA ARG A 87 22.15 -17.88 16.76
C ARG A 87 20.88 -17.91 17.60
N LEU A 88 20.92 -18.70 18.66
CA LEU A 88 19.96 -18.60 19.75
C LEU A 88 20.44 -17.49 20.69
N VAL A 89 19.63 -16.46 20.88
CA VAL A 89 19.96 -15.31 21.72
C VAL A 89 18.94 -15.22 22.84
N GLN A 90 19.43 -15.12 24.07
CA GLN A 90 18.62 -14.80 25.23
C GLN A 90 18.77 -13.31 25.52
N THR A 91 17.65 -12.59 25.56
CA THR A 91 17.63 -11.16 25.83
C THR A 91 16.64 -10.87 26.94
N THR A 92 17.03 -9.94 27.82
CA THR A 92 16.17 -9.43 28.88
C THR A 92 15.80 -8.00 28.55
N TRP A 93 14.51 -7.75 28.36
CA TRP A 93 13.98 -6.40 28.20
C TRP A 93 13.41 -5.91 29.52
N THR A 94 13.76 -4.69 29.93
CA THR A 94 13.24 -4.06 31.15
C THR A 94 12.48 -2.79 30.76
N PRO A 95 11.18 -2.67 31.09
CA PRO A 95 10.42 -1.47 30.77
C PRO A 95 10.99 -0.26 31.53
N MET A 96 11.09 0.87 30.83
CA MET A 96 11.40 2.16 31.44
C MET A 96 10.12 2.72 32.06
N VAL A 97 10.19 3.05 33.35
CA VAL A 97 9.15 3.80 34.05
C VAL A 97 9.65 5.19 34.36
N ARG A 98 8.74 6.16 34.30
CA ARG A 98 8.98 7.54 34.72
C ARG A 98 8.42 7.73 36.12
N ALA A 99 9.16 8.45 36.95
CA ALA A 99 8.69 8.93 38.24
C ALA A 99 9.14 10.38 38.43
N ASP A 100 8.22 11.23 38.86
CA ASP A 100 8.54 12.62 39.18
C ASP A 100 8.98 12.69 40.64
N VAL A 101 10.21 13.16 40.87
CA VAL A 101 10.80 13.32 42.20
C VAL A 101 11.10 14.80 42.40
N GLY A 102 10.16 15.52 43.00
CA GLY A 102 10.23 16.98 43.11
C GLY A 102 10.16 17.63 41.72
N PRO A 103 11.11 18.53 41.35
CA PRO A 103 11.11 19.18 40.05
C PRO A 103 11.75 18.36 38.92
N VAL A 104 12.21 17.12 39.18
CA VAL A 104 12.95 16.31 38.20
C VAL A 104 12.18 15.04 37.87
N THR A 105 11.95 14.80 36.57
CA THR A 105 11.46 13.51 36.07
C THR A 105 12.62 12.54 35.91
N VAL A 106 12.59 11.45 36.68
CA VAL A 106 13.60 10.40 36.62
C VAL A 106 13.05 9.21 35.83
N TYR A 107 13.85 8.72 34.88
CA TYR A 107 13.57 7.51 34.14
C TYR A 107 14.40 6.36 34.72
N GLY A 108 13.75 5.26 35.08
CA GLY A 108 14.42 4.08 35.62
C GLY A 108 13.84 2.79 35.05
N GLY A 109 14.67 1.78 34.83
CA GLY A 109 14.20 0.46 34.41
C GLY A 109 13.53 -0.27 35.58
N ASN A 110 12.26 -0.66 35.44
CA ASN A 110 11.59 -1.47 36.45
C ASN A 110 11.97 -2.94 36.32
N ARG A 111 12.98 -3.38 37.08
CA ARG A 111 13.47 -4.77 37.07
C ARG A 111 12.41 -5.79 37.50
N ALA A 112 11.39 -5.40 38.27
CA ALA A 112 10.30 -6.30 38.65
C ALA A 112 9.45 -6.73 37.44
N TRP A 113 9.49 -5.96 36.36
CA TRP A 113 8.81 -6.26 35.10
C TRP A 113 9.79 -6.65 33.99
N ALA A 114 11.02 -7.02 34.35
CA ALA A 114 11.98 -7.52 33.40
C ALA A 114 11.47 -8.82 32.76
N VAL A 115 11.61 -8.90 31.44
CA VAL A 115 11.16 -10.03 30.65
C VAL A 115 12.36 -10.63 29.95
N THR A 116 12.68 -11.86 30.32
CA THR A 116 13.69 -12.66 29.63
C THR A 116 13.01 -13.55 28.60
N TYR A 117 13.51 -13.53 27.36
CA TYR A 117 13.03 -14.41 26.30
C TYR A 117 14.19 -14.85 25.41
N THR A 118 14.01 -16.03 24.85
CA THR A 118 14.95 -16.64 23.92
C THR A 118 14.35 -16.59 22.52
N TYR A 119 15.15 -16.21 21.53
CA TYR A 119 14.74 -16.13 20.13
C TYR A 119 15.87 -16.54 19.19
N LEU A 120 15.50 -16.81 17.94
CA LEU A 120 16.43 -17.11 16.85
C LEU A 120 16.70 -15.85 16.05
N THR A 121 17.97 -15.58 15.72
CA THR A 121 18.32 -14.42 14.88
C THR A 121 17.86 -14.56 13.43
N SER A 122 17.61 -15.78 12.96
CA SER A 122 16.98 -16.06 11.66
C SER A 122 16.17 -17.36 11.76
N HIS A 123 14.98 -17.36 11.18
CA HIS A 123 14.07 -18.50 11.11
C HIS A 123 13.12 -18.32 9.90
N PRO A 124 12.72 -19.39 9.18
CA PRO A 124 11.87 -19.28 8.00
C PRO A 124 10.55 -18.55 8.25
N SER A 125 9.97 -18.67 9.44
CA SER A 125 8.72 -17.98 9.77
C SER A 125 8.84 -16.46 9.61
N TYR A 126 10.00 -15.84 9.84
CA TYR A 126 10.20 -14.39 9.72
C TYR A 126 9.98 -13.85 8.31
N ILE A 127 9.84 -14.72 7.29
CA ILE A 127 9.31 -14.32 5.97
C ILE A 127 7.95 -13.64 6.13
N LEU A 128 7.14 -14.08 7.08
CA LEU A 128 5.86 -13.47 7.37
C LEU A 128 5.98 -12.03 7.92
N LEU A 129 7.12 -11.62 8.48
CA LEU A 129 7.34 -10.20 8.83
C LEU A 129 7.38 -9.31 7.59
N HIS A 130 7.73 -9.87 6.41
CA HIS A 130 7.69 -9.10 5.17
C HIS A 130 6.27 -8.66 4.82
N LEU A 131 5.24 -9.35 5.31
CA LEU A 131 3.85 -8.93 5.13
C LEU A 131 3.54 -7.58 5.82
N LEU A 132 4.36 -7.14 6.77
CA LEU A 132 4.24 -5.79 7.33
C LEU A 132 4.80 -4.74 6.36
N THR A 133 5.87 -5.06 5.66
CA THR A 133 6.55 -4.15 4.73
C THR A 133 5.91 -4.15 3.34
N VAL A 134 5.36 -5.29 2.89
CA VAL A 134 4.91 -5.51 1.50
C VAL A 134 3.83 -4.53 1.05
N TRP A 135 3.03 -4.00 1.97
CA TRP A 135 2.02 -3.00 1.66
C TRP A 135 2.61 -1.73 1.05
N ILE A 136 3.81 -1.32 1.46
CA ILE A 136 4.46 -0.10 0.94
C ILE A 136 4.69 -0.22 -0.58
N PRO A 137 5.48 -1.20 -1.07
CA PRO A 137 5.68 -1.34 -2.50
C PRO A 137 4.40 -1.77 -3.25
N LEU A 138 3.51 -2.53 -2.61
CA LEU A 138 2.24 -2.92 -3.23
C LEU A 138 1.35 -1.71 -3.52
N VAL A 139 1.18 -0.81 -2.54
CA VAL A 139 0.41 0.43 -2.72
C VAL A 139 1.09 1.34 -3.74
N MET A 140 2.42 1.40 -3.79
CA MET A 140 3.12 2.16 -4.84
C MET A 140 2.83 1.64 -6.25
N VAL A 141 2.77 0.33 -6.46
CA VAL A 141 2.36 -0.23 -7.76
C VAL A 141 0.88 0.09 -8.00
N TRP A 142 0.02 -0.18 -7.02
CA TRP A 142 -1.43 -0.06 -7.17
C TRP A 142 -1.87 1.38 -7.44
N MET A 143 -1.36 2.36 -6.70
CA MET A 143 -1.66 3.79 -6.88
C MET A 143 -1.08 4.39 -8.16
N THR A 144 -0.24 3.65 -8.88
CA THR A 144 0.32 4.06 -10.17
C THR A 144 -0.27 3.29 -11.34
N VAL A 145 -1.25 2.40 -11.10
CA VAL A 145 -2.06 1.81 -12.16
C VAL A 145 -2.81 2.94 -12.87
N ASP A 146 -2.83 2.89 -14.19
CA ASP A 146 -3.52 3.85 -15.08
C ASP A 146 -3.07 5.32 -15.01
N ARG A 147 -2.12 5.64 -14.12
CA ARG A 147 -1.42 6.93 -14.08
C ARG A 147 -0.42 7.07 -15.23
N GLY A 148 -0.23 8.30 -15.69
CA GLY A 148 0.82 8.68 -16.62
C GLY A 148 2.23 8.43 -16.08
N ASP A 149 3.21 8.55 -16.97
CA ASP A 149 4.61 8.20 -16.75
C ASP A 149 5.35 9.15 -15.80
N GLU A 150 4.73 10.25 -15.37
CA GLU A 150 5.25 11.07 -14.28
C GLU A 150 5.34 10.30 -12.95
N THR A 151 4.49 9.29 -12.77
CA THR A 151 4.52 8.43 -11.57
C THR A 151 5.46 7.24 -11.69
N PHE A 152 6.24 7.16 -12.79
CA PHE A 152 7.09 6.02 -13.13
C PHE A 152 8.07 5.63 -12.02
N TYR A 153 8.68 6.61 -11.35
CA TYR A 153 9.58 6.37 -10.22
C TYR A 153 8.92 5.51 -9.12
N TYR A 154 7.68 5.84 -8.74
CA TYR A 154 6.96 5.11 -7.71
C TYR A 154 6.56 3.70 -8.18
N ARG A 155 6.14 3.57 -9.45
CA ARG A 155 5.82 2.27 -10.05
C ARG A 155 7.02 1.32 -10.01
N VAL A 156 8.19 1.80 -10.46
CA VAL A 156 9.43 1.02 -10.46
C VAL A 156 9.92 0.76 -9.04
N ALA A 157 9.79 1.72 -8.11
CA ALA A 157 10.08 1.49 -6.69
C ALA A 157 9.22 0.36 -6.13
N GLY A 158 7.92 0.38 -6.41
CA GLY A 158 6.99 -0.68 -6.04
C GLY A 158 7.45 -2.06 -6.56
N TYR A 159 7.68 -2.20 -7.87
CA TYR A 159 8.17 -3.46 -8.43
C TYR A 159 9.50 -3.92 -7.83
N THR A 160 10.45 -3.00 -7.69
CA THR A 160 11.76 -3.29 -7.09
C THR A 160 11.60 -3.78 -5.65
N GLY A 161 10.74 -3.15 -4.86
CA GLY A 161 10.48 -3.54 -3.47
C GLY A 161 9.88 -4.93 -3.37
N LEU A 162 8.90 -5.26 -4.22
CA LEU A 162 8.30 -6.59 -4.28
C LEU A 162 9.34 -7.66 -4.64
N VAL A 163 10.19 -7.38 -5.64
CA VAL A 163 11.27 -8.29 -6.05
C VAL A 163 12.28 -8.48 -4.92
N LEU A 164 12.74 -7.41 -4.27
CA LEU A 164 13.68 -7.49 -3.15
C LEU A 164 13.12 -8.29 -1.97
N LEU A 165 11.86 -8.06 -1.58
CA LEU A 165 11.20 -8.82 -0.53
C LEU A 165 11.08 -10.31 -0.88
N GLY A 166 10.79 -10.62 -2.15
CA GLY A 166 10.77 -11.99 -2.68
C GLY A 166 12.13 -12.66 -2.63
N LEU A 167 13.19 -11.94 -3.05
CA LEU A 167 14.57 -12.44 -3.01
C LEU A 167 15.07 -12.69 -1.58
N ILE A 168 14.73 -11.82 -0.62
CA ILE A 168 15.06 -12.01 0.80
C ILE A 168 14.32 -13.22 1.37
N ALA A 169 13.04 -13.39 1.01
CA ALA A 169 12.27 -14.55 1.44
C ALA A 169 12.90 -15.84 0.89
N LEU A 170 13.25 -15.85 -0.40
CA LEU A 170 13.94 -16.95 -1.05
C LEU A 170 15.30 -17.23 -0.40
N ALA A 171 16.12 -16.20 -0.19
CA ALA A 171 17.42 -16.33 0.48
C ALA A 171 17.29 -16.97 1.86
N ARG A 172 16.28 -16.56 2.64
CA ARG A 172 16.01 -17.15 3.96
C ARG A 172 15.62 -18.64 3.86
N LEU A 173 14.79 -19.02 2.90
CA LEU A 173 14.43 -20.42 2.66
C LEU A 173 15.64 -21.26 2.23
N LEU A 174 16.44 -20.75 1.29
CA LEU A 174 17.64 -21.42 0.80
C LEU A 174 18.67 -21.59 1.91
N SER A 175 18.94 -20.55 2.70
CA SER A 175 19.86 -20.63 3.86
C SER A 175 19.42 -21.68 4.87
N TRP A 176 18.12 -21.80 5.14
CA TRP A 176 17.62 -22.70 6.17
C TRP A 176 17.47 -24.16 5.71
N TYR A 177 16.88 -24.38 4.53
CA TYR A 177 16.51 -25.72 4.06
C TYR A 177 17.58 -26.36 3.17
N VAL A 178 18.22 -25.56 2.30
CA VAL A 178 19.19 -26.06 1.32
C VAL A 178 20.60 -26.04 1.91
N PHE A 179 21.10 -24.86 2.29
CA PHE A 179 22.45 -24.71 2.84
C PHE A 179 22.56 -25.12 4.31
N ARG A 180 21.42 -25.23 5.00
CA ARG A 180 21.31 -25.60 6.42
C ARG A 180 22.23 -24.75 7.32
N CYS A 181 22.41 -23.48 6.97
CA CYS A 181 23.25 -22.54 7.70
C CYS A 181 22.84 -22.50 9.17
N GLY A 182 23.79 -22.81 10.07
CA GLY A 182 23.62 -22.82 11.54
C GLY A 182 22.56 -23.76 12.12
N ARG A 183 21.86 -24.56 11.31
CA ARG A 183 20.88 -25.54 11.78
C ARG A 183 21.52 -26.62 12.65
N ALA A 184 22.70 -27.10 12.28
CA ALA A 184 23.44 -28.10 13.06
C ALA A 184 23.83 -27.57 14.46
N GLN A 185 24.28 -26.32 14.57
CA GLN A 185 24.61 -25.70 15.86
C GLN A 185 23.36 -25.48 16.73
N LEU A 186 22.23 -25.19 16.09
CA LEU A 186 20.95 -25.08 16.76
C LEU A 186 20.47 -26.43 17.30
N ASP A 187 20.55 -27.47 16.47
CA ASP A 187 20.16 -28.83 16.84
C ASP A 187 20.99 -29.34 18.03
N THR A 188 22.29 -29.03 18.08
CA THR A 188 23.14 -29.33 19.25
C THR A 188 22.71 -28.59 20.50
N GLN A 189 22.38 -27.29 20.41
CA GLN A 189 21.91 -26.51 21.57
C GLN A 189 20.49 -26.90 22.03
N LEU A 190 19.71 -27.54 21.15
CA LEU A 190 18.35 -28.00 21.41
C LEU A 190 18.28 -29.45 21.89
N ALA A 191 19.35 -30.23 21.71
CA ALA A 191 19.43 -31.62 22.17
C ALA A 191 19.26 -31.75 23.70
N ASP A 192 19.68 -30.73 24.45
CA ASP A 192 19.58 -30.68 25.92
C ASP A 192 18.24 -30.07 26.41
N ALA A 193 17.36 -29.62 25.50
CA ALA A 193 16.10 -29.01 25.88
C ALA A 193 15.01 -30.09 26.11
N PRO A 194 14.20 -29.99 27.18
CA PRO A 194 13.15 -30.97 27.50
C PRO A 194 11.93 -30.92 26.55
N ILE A 195 12.01 -30.20 25.43
CA ILE A 195 10.89 -29.94 24.51
C ILE A 195 11.36 -30.25 23.07
N SER A 196 10.48 -30.87 22.28
CA SER A 196 10.79 -31.16 20.87
C SER A 196 11.06 -29.90 20.05
N ALA A 197 12.01 -29.97 19.12
CA ALA A 197 12.43 -28.83 18.27
C ALA A 197 11.24 -28.19 17.52
N THR A 198 10.29 -29.01 17.04
CA THR A 198 9.08 -28.53 16.34
C THR A 198 8.17 -27.71 17.24
N ARG A 199 7.92 -28.19 18.47
CA ARG A 199 7.09 -27.48 19.44
C ARG A 199 7.75 -26.19 19.90
N LEU A 200 9.08 -26.22 20.04
CA LEU A 200 9.85 -25.04 20.39
C LEU A 200 9.83 -24.01 19.25
N ALA A 201 10.04 -24.41 17.98
CA ALA A 201 9.95 -23.49 16.84
C ALA A 201 8.53 -22.90 16.70
N TRP A 202 7.50 -23.69 16.94
CA TRP A 202 6.11 -23.22 16.96
C TRP A 202 5.89 -22.15 18.04
N GLU A 203 6.22 -22.46 19.29
CA GLU A 203 6.03 -21.53 20.40
C GLU A 203 6.96 -20.32 20.31
N MET A 204 8.21 -20.47 19.82
CA MET A 204 9.21 -19.40 19.72
C MET A 204 8.96 -18.44 18.56
N ALA A 205 8.72 -18.98 17.36
CA ALA A 205 8.82 -18.20 16.13
C ALA A 205 7.50 -18.08 15.36
N TRP A 206 6.67 -19.14 15.30
CA TRP A 206 5.43 -19.11 14.50
C TRP A 206 4.28 -18.43 15.23
N LYS A 207 3.94 -18.91 16.42
CA LYS A 207 2.80 -18.43 17.19
C LYS A 207 2.81 -16.91 17.46
N PRO A 208 3.87 -16.29 18.00
CA PRO A 208 3.86 -14.85 18.24
C PRO A 208 3.78 -14.05 16.93
N LEU A 209 4.32 -14.58 15.84
CA LEU A 209 4.33 -13.93 14.55
C LEU A 209 2.96 -13.95 13.87
N ILE A 210 2.29 -15.10 13.84
CA ILE A 210 0.92 -15.22 13.32
C ILE A 210 -0.02 -14.32 14.11
N MET A 211 0.09 -14.31 15.44
CA MET A 211 -0.74 -13.43 16.27
C MET A 211 -0.47 -11.95 15.99
N LEU A 212 0.79 -11.55 15.83
CA LEU A 212 1.15 -10.18 15.45
C LEU A 212 0.53 -9.78 14.11
N LEU A 213 0.63 -10.65 13.10
CA LEU A 213 0.05 -10.39 11.79
C LEU A 213 -1.47 -10.30 11.83
N VAL A 214 -2.14 -11.29 12.44
CA VAL A 214 -3.60 -11.28 12.58
C VAL A 214 -4.05 -10.02 13.28
N LEU A 215 -3.38 -9.60 14.35
CA LEU A 215 -3.73 -8.37 15.06
C LEU A 215 -3.58 -7.14 14.16
N ILE A 216 -2.42 -6.96 13.51
CA ILE A 216 -2.15 -5.79 12.67
C ILE A 216 -3.13 -5.73 11.50
N TYR A 217 -3.32 -6.84 10.79
CA TYR A 217 -4.21 -6.91 9.64
C TYR A 217 -5.68 -6.83 10.04
N ALA A 218 -6.11 -7.39 11.17
CA ALA A 218 -7.49 -7.24 11.62
C ALA A 218 -7.80 -5.78 11.98
N VAL A 219 -6.86 -5.08 12.63
CA VAL A 219 -7.04 -3.67 13.01
C VAL A 219 -7.05 -2.74 11.80
N SER A 220 -6.29 -3.03 10.74
CA SER A 220 -6.25 -2.18 9.53
C SER A 220 -7.25 -2.60 8.45
N ALA A 221 -7.32 -3.88 8.10
CA ALA A 221 -8.09 -4.35 6.95
C ALA A 221 -9.59 -4.42 7.22
N VAL A 222 -10.03 -4.68 8.46
CA VAL A 222 -11.48 -4.76 8.77
C VAL A 222 -12.16 -3.39 8.62
N PRO A 223 -11.64 -2.28 9.16
CA PRO A 223 -12.22 -0.95 8.92
C PRO A 223 -12.22 -0.57 7.44
N VAL A 224 -11.10 -0.80 6.73
CA VAL A 224 -10.98 -0.48 5.29
C VAL A 224 -12.00 -1.29 4.47
N ALA A 225 -12.11 -2.59 4.72
CA ALA A 225 -13.09 -3.43 4.03
C ALA A 225 -14.53 -3.02 4.33
N TYR A 226 -14.82 -2.59 5.57
CA TYR A 226 -16.14 -2.07 5.93
C TYR A 226 -16.45 -0.75 5.22
N MET A 227 -15.49 0.20 5.19
CA MET A 227 -15.63 1.47 4.47
C MET A 227 -15.88 1.24 2.97
N TRP A 228 -15.06 0.40 2.34
CA TRP A 228 -15.24 0.06 0.92
C TRP A 228 -16.59 -0.61 0.66
N TRP A 229 -17.00 -1.55 1.51
CA TRP A 229 -18.31 -2.19 1.38
C TRP A 229 -19.49 -1.22 1.53
N GLN A 230 -19.38 -0.25 2.46
CA GLN A 230 -20.37 0.79 2.63
C GLN A 230 -20.46 1.69 1.40
N GLU A 231 -19.33 2.12 0.86
CA GLU A 231 -19.24 2.93 -0.36
C GLU A 231 -19.87 2.23 -1.57
N GLN A 232 -19.55 0.95 -1.80
CA GLN A 232 -20.16 0.16 -2.88
C GLN A 232 -21.68 0.03 -2.74
N ARG A 233 -22.19 -0.06 -1.50
CA ARG A 233 -23.63 -0.05 -1.24
C ARG A 233 -24.25 1.31 -1.52
N THR A 234 -23.59 2.39 -1.12
CA THR A 234 -24.05 3.77 -1.41
C THR A 234 -24.18 3.95 -2.92
N ILE A 235 -23.12 3.63 -3.68
CA ILE A 235 -23.12 3.72 -5.15
C ILE A 235 -24.25 2.88 -5.75
N ALA A 236 -24.43 1.64 -5.30
CA ALA A 236 -25.47 0.75 -5.83
C ALA A 236 -26.90 1.28 -5.62
N HIS A 237 -27.12 2.11 -4.59
CA HIS A 237 -28.41 2.72 -4.26
C HIS A 237 -28.64 4.09 -4.89
N LEU A 238 -27.65 4.67 -5.59
CA LEU A 238 -27.84 5.92 -6.32
C LEU A 238 -28.84 5.71 -7.47
N PRO A 239 -29.66 6.74 -7.78
CA PRO A 239 -30.49 6.74 -8.98
C PRO A 239 -29.62 6.68 -10.26
N GLU A 240 -30.16 6.08 -11.32
CA GLU A 240 -29.54 6.14 -12.65
C GLU A 240 -29.87 7.48 -13.31
N VAL A 241 -28.88 8.11 -13.92
CA VAL A 241 -29.00 9.45 -14.51
C VAL A 241 -29.78 9.42 -15.83
N THR A 242 -30.55 10.47 -16.06
CA THR A 242 -31.20 10.78 -17.33
C THR A 242 -30.81 12.17 -17.81
N ALA A 243 -30.99 12.46 -19.10
CA ALA A 243 -30.70 13.80 -19.65
C ALA A 243 -31.51 14.92 -18.98
N ALA A 244 -32.67 14.61 -18.40
CA ALA A 244 -33.50 15.59 -17.67
C ALA A 244 -32.87 16.05 -16.35
N ASP A 245 -31.95 15.27 -15.79
CA ASP A 245 -31.29 15.56 -14.51
C ASP A 245 -30.17 16.61 -14.65
N GLY A 246 -29.88 17.08 -15.88
CA GLY A 246 -28.90 18.13 -16.15
C GLY A 246 -29.27 19.52 -15.61
N SER A 247 -30.45 19.69 -15.01
CA SER A 247 -30.86 20.94 -14.36
C SER A 247 -31.55 20.68 -13.02
N GLY A 248 -31.23 21.48 -12.00
CA GLY A 248 -31.83 21.42 -10.67
C GLY A 248 -31.26 20.35 -9.74
N HIS A 249 -30.22 19.62 -10.17
CA HIS A 249 -29.58 18.54 -9.40
C HIS A 249 -28.07 18.74 -9.24
N GLU A 250 -27.59 19.99 -9.37
CA GLU A 250 -26.17 20.32 -9.17
C GLU A 250 -25.65 19.78 -7.82
N GLY A 251 -24.55 19.03 -7.87
CA GLY A 251 -23.91 18.47 -6.69
C GLY A 251 -24.48 17.13 -6.20
N GLU A 252 -25.58 16.65 -6.78
CA GLU A 252 -26.13 15.33 -6.48
C GLU A 252 -25.40 14.21 -7.23
N PHE A 253 -25.37 13.01 -6.65
CA PHE A 253 -24.67 11.85 -7.20
C PHE A 253 -25.62 10.90 -7.90
N PHE A 254 -25.25 10.48 -9.09
CA PHE A 254 -26.01 9.53 -9.90
C PHE A 254 -25.09 8.43 -10.45
N ARG A 255 -25.71 7.31 -10.81
CA ARG A 255 -25.08 6.28 -11.63
C ARG A 255 -25.24 6.60 -13.10
N VAL A 256 -24.19 6.34 -13.88
CA VAL A 256 -24.18 6.50 -15.33
C VAL A 256 -24.07 5.14 -15.97
N ARG A 257 -25.03 4.81 -16.83
CA ARG A 257 -25.02 3.58 -17.61
C ARG A 257 -25.46 3.87 -19.04
N GLY A 258 -24.63 3.47 -19.99
CA GLY A 258 -24.91 3.71 -21.40
C GLY A 258 -23.80 3.24 -22.32
N ALA A 259 -24.01 3.33 -23.63
CA ALA A 259 -22.98 3.01 -24.61
C ALA A 259 -21.99 4.16 -24.73
N VAL A 260 -20.69 3.86 -24.79
CA VAL A 260 -19.68 4.91 -25.02
C VAL A 260 -19.86 5.48 -26.44
N ALA A 261 -20.12 6.78 -26.52
CA ALA A 261 -20.30 7.51 -27.77
C ALA A 261 -18.98 8.24 -28.13
N GLY A 262 -18.19 7.64 -29.02
CA GLY A 262 -16.94 8.22 -29.51
C GLY A 262 -15.69 7.87 -28.70
N GLU A 263 -14.59 8.55 -29.03
CA GLU A 263 -13.30 8.38 -28.34
C GLU A 263 -13.21 9.32 -27.12
N PRO A 264 -12.59 8.87 -26.01
CA PRO A 264 -12.36 9.74 -24.86
C PRO A 264 -11.39 10.88 -25.21
N VAL A 265 -11.72 12.08 -24.75
CA VAL A 265 -10.89 13.27 -24.84
C VAL A 265 -10.02 13.37 -23.60
N TYR A 266 -8.74 13.71 -23.78
CA TYR A 266 -7.79 13.90 -22.68
C TYR A 266 -7.11 15.25 -22.80
N TRP A 267 -7.14 16.02 -21.71
CA TRP A 267 -6.59 17.37 -21.67
C TRP A 267 -5.33 17.43 -20.82
N ALA A 268 -4.36 18.21 -21.30
CA ALA A 268 -3.13 18.51 -20.61
C ALA A 268 -2.76 19.99 -20.83
N PRO A 269 -3.47 20.94 -20.19
CA PRO A 269 -3.29 22.38 -20.43
C PRO A 269 -1.86 22.89 -20.15
N ARG A 270 -1.11 22.17 -19.31
CA ARG A 270 0.30 22.47 -19.00
C ARG A 270 1.29 21.54 -19.71
N GLY A 271 0.82 20.82 -20.73
CA GLY A 271 1.57 19.79 -21.44
C GLY A 271 1.50 18.43 -20.77
N THR A 272 1.81 17.39 -21.54
CA THR A 272 1.64 15.97 -21.19
C THR A 272 2.79 15.37 -20.38
N GLY A 273 3.74 16.21 -19.97
CA GLY A 273 4.88 15.81 -19.15
C GLY A 273 5.78 14.74 -19.76
N ARG A 274 6.46 14.01 -18.87
CA ARG A 274 7.31 12.87 -19.22
C ARG A 274 6.45 11.73 -19.79
N GLY A 275 6.88 11.14 -20.90
CA GLY A 275 6.18 10.01 -21.52
C GLY A 275 4.96 10.39 -22.36
N GLY A 276 4.54 11.68 -22.34
CA GLY A 276 3.49 12.18 -23.23
C GLY A 276 2.07 11.73 -22.88
N ASN A 277 1.87 11.20 -21.68
CA ASN A 277 0.61 10.57 -21.25
C ASN A 277 0.12 11.06 -19.87
N ASN A 278 0.58 12.23 -19.42
CA ASN A 278 0.12 12.83 -18.18
C ASN A 278 -0.98 13.86 -18.44
N TYR A 279 -2.23 13.49 -18.14
CA TYR A 279 -3.41 14.30 -18.39
C TYR A 279 -3.96 14.87 -17.07
N ALA A 280 -4.41 16.12 -17.13
CA ALA A 280 -5.01 16.82 -15.99
C ALA A 280 -6.54 16.71 -15.99
N GLY A 281 -7.14 16.45 -17.15
CA GLY A 281 -8.57 16.22 -17.31
C GLY A 281 -8.84 15.13 -18.34
N ALA A 282 -10.01 14.48 -18.24
CA ALA A 282 -10.51 13.56 -19.25
C ALA A 282 -12.02 13.67 -19.38
N GLY A 283 -12.57 13.30 -20.53
CA GLY A 283 -14.01 13.31 -20.77
C GLY A 283 -14.46 12.34 -21.85
N VAL A 284 -15.70 11.86 -21.77
CA VAL A 284 -16.31 11.03 -22.83
C VAL A 284 -17.82 11.22 -22.84
N LEU A 285 -18.42 11.11 -24.03
CA LEU A 285 -19.87 11.04 -24.18
C LEU A 285 -20.36 9.60 -23.99
N VAL A 286 -21.52 9.48 -23.37
CA VAL A 286 -22.19 8.21 -23.09
C VAL A 286 -23.65 8.33 -23.52
N ASP A 287 -24.06 7.53 -24.50
CA ASP A 287 -25.45 7.43 -24.95
C ASP A 287 -26.28 6.73 -23.88
N LEU A 288 -27.23 7.45 -23.29
CA LEU A 288 -28.07 6.94 -22.21
C LEU A 288 -29.18 6.04 -22.75
N GLU A 289 -29.44 4.92 -22.07
CA GLU A 289 -30.55 4.03 -22.44
C GLU A 289 -31.92 4.73 -22.32
N SER A 290 -32.03 5.77 -21.47
CA SER A 290 -33.23 6.60 -21.31
C SER A 290 -33.48 7.60 -22.44
N GLY A 291 -32.52 7.77 -23.36
CA GLY A 291 -32.48 8.86 -24.34
C GLY A 291 -31.65 10.06 -23.85
N GLY A 292 -31.10 10.79 -24.81
CA GLY A 292 -30.09 11.83 -24.60
C GLY A 292 -28.70 11.25 -24.30
N ASP A 293 -27.77 12.11 -23.88
CA ASP A 293 -26.42 11.70 -23.53
C ASP A 293 -25.95 12.22 -22.17
N ALA A 294 -24.93 11.56 -21.63
CA ALA A 294 -24.19 12.00 -20.46
C ALA A 294 -22.74 12.30 -20.85
N LEU A 295 -22.28 13.50 -20.52
CA LEU A 295 -20.86 13.86 -20.60
C LEU A 295 -20.20 13.54 -19.26
N LEU A 296 -19.45 12.43 -19.22
CA LEU A 296 -18.69 12.03 -18.05
C LEU A 296 -17.30 12.64 -18.10
N LEU A 297 -16.98 13.49 -17.13
CA LEU A 297 -15.74 14.23 -16.99
C LEU A 297 -14.94 13.72 -15.78
N ALA A 298 -13.62 13.84 -15.82
CA ALA A 298 -12.75 13.46 -14.72
C ALA A 298 -11.64 14.49 -14.52
N GLU A 299 -11.48 14.93 -13.28
CA GLU A 299 -10.47 15.91 -12.87
C GLU A 299 -9.25 15.24 -12.24
N ALA A 300 -8.05 15.72 -12.54
CA ALA A 300 -6.78 15.41 -11.90
C ALA A 300 -6.64 13.98 -11.30
N LEU A 301 -7.03 13.82 -10.03
CA LEU A 301 -6.87 12.56 -9.31
C LEU A 301 -7.81 11.45 -9.79
N SER A 302 -8.96 11.79 -10.39
CA SER A 302 -9.95 10.89 -10.98
C SER A 302 -9.63 10.47 -12.41
N VAL A 303 -8.67 11.11 -13.09
CA VAL A 303 -8.29 10.73 -14.48
C VAL A 303 -7.87 9.26 -14.60
N PRO A 304 -7.08 8.66 -13.69
CA PRO A 304 -6.76 7.23 -13.76
C PRO A 304 -7.98 6.34 -13.52
N ASP A 305 -8.89 6.75 -12.64
CA ASP A 305 -10.14 6.02 -12.42
C ASP A 305 -10.98 6.03 -13.70
N PHE A 306 -11.02 7.17 -14.40
CA PHE A 306 -11.63 7.28 -15.72
C PHE A 306 -10.96 6.35 -16.74
N VAL A 307 -9.63 6.34 -16.81
CA VAL A 307 -8.90 5.41 -17.70
C VAL A 307 -9.22 3.94 -17.36
N GLY A 308 -9.34 3.61 -16.07
CA GLY A 308 -9.76 2.30 -15.60
C GLY A 308 -11.16 1.93 -16.06
N VAL A 309 -12.13 2.82 -15.85
CA VAL A 309 -13.53 2.67 -16.31
C VAL A 309 -13.60 2.46 -17.82
N MET A 310 -12.84 3.23 -18.61
CA MET A 310 -12.81 3.10 -20.07
C MET A 310 -12.20 1.75 -20.52
N LYS A 311 -11.18 1.26 -19.82
CA LYS A 311 -10.60 -0.07 -20.09
C LYS A 311 -11.57 -1.19 -19.78
N GLU A 312 -12.32 -1.08 -18.69
CA GLU A 312 -13.33 -2.06 -18.31
C GLU A 312 -14.53 -2.07 -19.28
N ALA A 313 -14.96 -0.89 -19.74
CA ALA A 313 -16.05 -0.76 -20.70
C ALA A 313 -15.70 -1.35 -22.07
N GLY A 314 -14.42 -1.29 -22.50
CA GLY A 314 -13.93 -1.91 -23.73
C GLY A 314 -14.64 -1.43 -25.01
N GLY A 315 -15.20 -0.22 -25.01
CA GLY A 315 -16.02 0.33 -26.11
C GLY A 315 -17.46 -0.20 -26.15
N GLY A 316 -17.92 -0.89 -25.12
CA GLY A 316 -19.29 -1.35 -24.96
C GLY A 316 -20.12 -0.46 -24.03
N VAL A 317 -20.76 -1.08 -23.05
CA VAL A 317 -21.57 -0.37 -22.05
C VAL A 317 -20.67 0.08 -20.90
N LEU A 318 -20.64 1.38 -20.67
CA LEU A 318 -20.03 2.00 -19.51
C LEU A 318 -20.97 1.87 -18.32
N ASN A 319 -20.42 1.53 -17.15
CA ASN A 319 -21.13 1.53 -15.87
C ASN A 319 -20.28 2.26 -14.85
N SER A 320 -20.71 3.44 -14.46
CA SER A 320 -19.98 4.32 -13.56
C SER A 320 -20.94 5.14 -12.70
N HIS A 321 -20.40 6.14 -12.02
CA HIS A 321 -21.12 7.11 -11.22
C HIS A 321 -20.43 8.47 -11.31
N GLY A 322 -21.13 9.51 -10.90
CA GLY A 322 -20.55 10.83 -10.82
C GLY A 322 -21.49 11.84 -10.18
N ARG A 323 -20.93 12.99 -9.85
CA ARG A 323 -21.64 14.15 -9.34
C ARG A 323 -22.10 15.02 -10.49
N VAL A 324 -23.39 15.36 -10.54
CA VAL A 324 -23.94 16.25 -11.57
C VAL A 324 -23.35 17.66 -11.42
N ILE A 325 -22.96 18.23 -12.56
CA ILE A 325 -22.59 19.64 -12.67
C ILE A 325 -23.42 20.32 -13.75
N GLU A 326 -23.81 21.56 -13.53
CA GLU A 326 -24.61 22.32 -14.50
C GLU A 326 -23.74 23.16 -15.45
N SER A 327 -22.51 23.48 -15.04
CA SER A 327 -21.59 24.27 -15.85
C SER A 327 -20.14 23.94 -15.54
N ILE A 328 -19.27 24.23 -16.51
CA ILE A 328 -17.82 24.15 -16.33
C ILE A 328 -17.31 25.52 -15.84
N ASP A 329 -16.75 25.53 -14.63
CA ASP A 329 -16.22 26.74 -14.01
C ASP A 329 -14.84 27.16 -14.58
N GLU A 330 -14.36 28.33 -14.16
CA GLU A 330 -13.09 28.89 -14.63
C GLU A 330 -11.88 28.07 -14.16
N ASP A 331 -11.95 27.45 -12.98
CA ASP A 331 -10.87 26.65 -12.42
C ASP A 331 -10.74 25.34 -13.21
N GLN A 332 -11.85 24.69 -13.54
CA GLN A 332 -11.87 23.46 -14.35
C GLN A 332 -11.28 23.69 -15.74
N ARG A 333 -11.62 24.81 -16.38
CA ARG A 333 -11.01 25.23 -17.65
C ARG A 333 -9.50 25.49 -17.49
N THR A 334 -9.11 26.22 -16.45
CA THR A 334 -7.73 26.65 -16.26
C THR A 334 -6.79 25.51 -15.86
N TYR A 335 -7.23 24.62 -14.96
CA TYR A 335 -6.38 23.59 -14.36
C TYR A 335 -6.53 22.23 -15.02
N TYR A 336 -7.71 21.87 -15.51
CA TYR A 336 -7.99 20.57 -16.14
C TYR A 336 -8.15 20.66 -17.65
N GLY A 337 -8.38 21.86 -18.19
CA GLY A 337 -8.44 22.11 -19.63
C GLY A 337 -9.78 21.71 -20.25
N PHE A 338 -10.83 21.55 -19.45
CA PHE A 338 -12.14 21.15 -19.96
C PHE A 338 -12.64 22.14 -21.01
N ASP A 339 -12.99 21.60 -22.17
CA ASP A 339 -13.60 22.32 -23.27
C ASP A 339 -14.79 21.51 -23.80
N LEU A 340 -15.97 22.14 -23.84
CA LEU A 340 -17.18 21.48 -24.34
C LEU A 340 -17.19 21.40 -25.86
N ASP A 341 -16.42 22.26 -26.53
CA ASP A 341 -16.33 22.30 -27.99
C ASP A 341 -15.57 21.08 -28.56
N ASP A 342 -14.91 20.31 -27.71
CA ASP A 342 -14.27 19.03 -28.06
C ASP A 342 -15.27 17.86 -28.19
N PHE A 343 -16.55 18.11 -27.90
CA PHE A 343 -17.63 17.12 -28.00
C PHE A 343 -18.71 17.57 -28.98
N ASP A 344 -19.44 16.60 -29.55
CA ASP A 344 -20.58 16.89 -30.43
C ASP A 344 -21.66 17.71 -29.72
N GLU A 345 -22.48 18.44 -30.47
CA GLU A 345 -23.58 19.22 -29.91
C GLU A 345 -24.58 18.33 -29.14
N PRO A 346 -25.17 18.82 -28.03
CA PRO A 346 -26.17 18.06 -27.28
C PRO A 346 -27.34 17.59 -28.16
N PRO A 347 -27.80 16.34 -27.99
CA PRO A 347 -28.96 15.84 -28.71
C PRO A 347 -30.25 16.57 -28.26
N PRO A 348 -31.34 16.53 -29.06
CA PRO A 348 -32.61 17.20 -28.71
C PRO A 348 -33.20 16.76 -27.36
N GLU A 349 -32.92 15.52 -26.96
CA GLU A 349 -33.34 14.93 -25.69
C GLU A 349 -32.57 15.51 -24.47
N GLY A 350 -31.46 16.22 -24.72
CA GLY A 350 -30.64 16.89 -23.71
C GLY A 350 -29.34 16.16 -23.37
N ARG A 351 -28.49 16.87 -22.63
CA ARG A 351 -27.20 16.39 -22.11
C ARG A 351 -27.11 16.67 -20.62
N VAL A 352 -26.67 15.67 -19.86
CA VAL A 352 -26.29 15.83 -18.44
C VAL A 352 -24.77 15.74 -18.30
N MET A 353 -24.16 16.62 -17.51
CA MET A 353 -22.72 16.57 -17.24
C MET A 353 -22.47 15.99 -15.85
N LEU A 354 -21.55 15.04 -15.75
CA LEU A 354 -21.16 14.43 -14.48
C LEU A 354 -19.65 14.43 -14.29
N LEU A 355 -19.20 14.75 -13.08
CA LEU A 355 -17.82 14.56 -12.65
C LEU A 355 -17.67 13.18 -12.01
N LEU A 356 -16.70 12.41 -12.47
CA LEU A 356 -16.31 11.12 -11.91
C LEU A 356 -15.72 11.34 -10.51
N GLU A 357 -16.58 11.19 -9.51
CA GLU A 357 -16.30 11.40 -8.10
C GLU A 357 -17.09 10.39 -7.26
N TYR A 358 -16.51 10.00 -6.12
CA TYR A 358 -17.13 9.11 -5.15
C TYR A 358 -18.06 9.89 -4.18
N PRO A 359 -19.22 9.32 -3.79
CA PRO A 359 -20.23 9.97 -2.94
C PRO A 359 -19.90 10.02 -1.44
#